data_AF-A0A246J136-F1
#
_entry.id   AF-A0A246J136-F1
#
_cell.length_a   1.000
_cell.length_b   1.000
_cell.length_c   1.000
_cell.angle_alpha   90.00
_cell.angle_beta   90.00
_cell.angle_gamma   90.00
#
_symmetry.space_group_name_H-M   'P 1'
#
loop_
_entity.id
_entity.type
_entity.pdbx_description
1 polymer ?
#
loop_
_entity_poly.entity_id
_entity_poly.type
_entity_poly.pdbx_seq_one_letter_code
_entity_poly.pdbx_strand_id
1 'polypeptide(L)'
;MREWMTLGGAAMAAVATVALSGCATPVRDERLRPGVSTGAEVQQYYGMPTRVWPEADGGRTLEYATQPFGRTCYMVRLDAQDRLVGATDALTPANRNRVEPGMTPQQVTRLLGQERSRVFFNLSGEDVWDWNIEPEMNGYLLRFNVHFKDGVVLRTSQSVVYPDRRFLWD
;
A
#
# COMPACT_ATOMS: atom_id res chain seq x y z
N MET A 1 70.55 -25.67 -8.60
CA MET A 1 70.99 -24.65 -7.61
C MET A 1 69.78 -23.83 -7.21
N ARG A 2 69.35 -23.99 -5.95
CA ARG A 2 68.53 -23.09 -5.11
C ARG A 2 67.18 -22.66 -5.71
N GLU A 3 66.07 -23.36 -5.44
CA GLU A 3 65.23 -23.21 -4.22
C GLU A 3 65.06 -21.76 -3.78
N TRP A 4 63.84 -21.23 -3.79
CA TRP A 4 63.25 -20.43 -2.69
C TRP A 4 61.71 -20.39 -2.76
N MET A 5 61.10 -21.12 -1.81
CA MET A 5 60.02 -20.68 -0.92
C MET A 5 58.59 -20.53 -1.46
N THR A 6 57.80 -21.55 -1.11
CA THR A 6 56.33 -21.54 -0.93
C THR A 6 55.87 -20.57 0.16
N LEU A 7 54.88 -19.74 -0.15
CA LEU A 7 53.87 -19.18 0.77
C LEU A 7 52.60 -19.03 -0.09
N GLY A 8 51.49 -19.75 0.09
CA GLY A 8 50.82 -20.02 1.35
C GLY A 8 49.87 -18.86 1.63
N GLY A 9 48.67 -18.86 1.02
CA GLY A 9 47.68 -17.81 1.22
C GLY A 9 46.45 -17.99 0.35
N ALA A 10 45.57 -18.91 0.76
CA ALA A 10 44.22 -19.01 0.21
C ALA A 10 43.46 -17.71 0.49
N ALA A 11 43.42 -16.80 -0.49
CA ALA A 11 42.54 -15.65 -0.45
C ALA A 11 41.12 -16.12 -0.78
N MET A 12 40.39 -16.52 0.26
CA MET A 12 38.98 -16.87 0.22
C MET A 12 38.17 -15.64 -0.20
N ALA A 13 37.84 -15.54 -1.49
CA ALA A 13 36.96 -14.53 -2.02
C ALA A 13 35.54 -14.80 -1.51
N ALA A 14 35.19 -14.19 -0.37
CA ALA A 14 33.81 -14.13 0.11
C ALA A 14 33.02 -13.21 -0.83
N VAL A 15 32.44 -13.78 -1.88
CA VAL A 15 31.42 -13.13 -2.69
C VAL A 15 30.19 -12.97 -1.79
N ALA A 16 30.07 -11.82 -1.14
CA ALA A 16 28.84 -11.42 -0.49
C ALA A 16 27.81 -11.11 -1.58
N THR A 17 27.06 -12.14 -1.99
CA THR A 17 25.90 -11.97 -2.86
C THR A 17 24.85 -11.21 -2.06
N VAL A 18 24.85 -9.88 -2.18
CA VAL A 18 23.76 -9.04 -1.70
C VAL A 18 22.56 -9.39 -2.58
N ALA A 19 21.75 -10.35 -2.13
CA ALA A 19 20.44 -10.57 -2.69
C ALA A 19 19.67 -9.26 -2.50
N LEU A 20 19.38 -8.57 -3.60
CA LEU A 20 18.45 -7.46 -3.64
C LEU A 20 17.07 -8.02 -3.28
N SER A 21 16.78 -8.17 -1.98
CA SER A 21 15.41 -8.35 -1.52
C SER A 21 14.71 -7.02 -1.74
N GLY A 22 14.17 -6.82 -2.95
CA GLY A 22 13.13 -5.83 -3.16
C GLY A 22 12.07 -6.03 -2.07
N CYS A 23 11.57 -4.94 -1.48
CA CYS A 23 10.53 -5.02 -0.47
C CYS A 23 9.33 -5.75 -1.08
N ALA A 24 9.12 -7.02 -0.72
CA ALA A 24 8.01 -7.80 -1.21
C ALA A 24 6.72 -7.14 -0.75
N THR A 25 5.79 -6.92 -1.67
CA THR A 25 4.47 -6.36 -1.38
C THR A 25 3.43 -7.44 -1.64
N PRO A 26 2.25 -7.42 -1.00
CA PRO A 26 1.26 -8.48 -1.19
C PRO A 26 0.84 -8.72 -2.66
N VAL A 27 0.95 -7.70 -3.50
CA VAL A 27 0.61 -7.76 -4.94
C VAL A 27 1.73 -8.39 -5.78
N ARG A 28 2.98 -8.34 -5.31
CA ARG A 28 4.19 -8.79 -6.02
C ARG A 28 5.09 -9.61 -5.09
N ASP A 29 4.54 -10.67 -4.52
CA ASP A 29 5.28 -11.61 -3.67
C ASP A 29 5.13 -13.03 -4.20
N GLU A 30 6.21 -13.59 -4.74
CA GLU A 30 6.25 -14.92 -5.34
C GLU A 30 6.04 -16.06 -4.32
N ARG A 31 6.17 -15.75 -3.01
CA ARG A 31 5.87 -16.70 -1.92
C ARG A 31 4.36 -16.88 -1.75
N LEU A 32 3.56 -15.87 -2.10
CA LEU A 32 2.11 -15.92 -2.04
C LEU A 32 1.54 -16.48 -3.34
N ARG A 33 0.90 -17.65 -3.26
CA ARG A 33 0.33 -18.36 -4.41
C ARG A 33 -1.19 -18.45 -4.30
N PRO A 34 -1.95 -17.86 -5.24
CA PRO A 34 -3.40 -18.01 -5.26
C PRO A 34 -3.85 -19.48 -5.24
N GLY A 35 -4.93 -19.78 -4.52
CA GLY A 35 -5.48 -21.11 -4.27
C GLY A 35 -4.68 -21.97 -3.29
N VAL A 36 -3.44 -21.58 -2.95
CA VAL A 36 -2.53 -22.36 -2.09
C VAL A 36 -2.24 -21.65 -0.79
N SER A 37 -1.77 -20.40 -0.84
CA SER A 37 -1.40 -19.66 0.38
C SER A 37 -2.61 -19.38 1.25
N THR A 38 -2.39 -19.33 2.57
CA THR A 38 -3.43 -19.12 3.58
C THR A 38 -3.42 -17.69 4.14
N GLY A 39 -4.50 -17.30 4.80
CA GLY A 39 -4.53 -16.04 5.55
C GLY A 39 -3.50 -15.97 6.68
N ALA A 40 -3.13 -17.12 7.25
CA ALA A 40 -2.08 -17.22 8.26
C ALA A 40 -0.68 -16.96 7.66
N GLU A 41 -0.37 -17.50 6.49
CA GLU A 41 0.90 -17.23 5.79
C GLU A 41 1.02 -15.77 5.36
N VAL A 42 -0.07 -15.16 4.89
CA VAL A 42 -0.10 -13.72 4.59
C VAL A 42 0.25 -12.92 5.86
N GLN A 43 -0.37 -13.22 6.99
CA GLN A 43 -0.09 -12.52 8.24
C GLN A 43 1.31 -12.82 8.80
N GLN A 44 1.87 -14.00 8.52
CA GLN A 44 3.26 -14.31 8.88
C GLN A 44 4.25 -13.41 8.12
N TYR A 45 3.99 -13.11 6.85
CA TYR A 45 4.87 -12.25 6.06
C TYR A 45 4.64 -10.75 6.26
N TYR A 46 3.39 -10.34 6.48
CA TYR A 46 2.98 -8.93 6.45
C TYR A 46 2.47 -8.40 7.80
N GLY A 47 2.39 -9.24 8.82
CA GLY A 47 1.81 -8.91 10.11
C GLY A 47 0.29 -8.87 10.09
N MET A 48 -0.28 -8.32 11.17
CA MET A 48 -1.72 -8.15 11.29
C MET A 48 -2.23 -7.11 10.29
N PRO A 49 -3.38 -7.36 9.63
CA PRO A 49 -3.98 -6.37 8.77
C PRO A 49 -4.49 -5.18 9.56
N THR A 50 -4.48 -4.01 8.93
CA THR A 50 -5.09 -2.78 9.47
C THR A 50 -6.59 -2.95 9.67
N ARG A 51 -7.24 -3.71 8.80
CA ARG A 51 -8.67 -4.05 8.90
C ARG A 51 -8.98 -5.38 8.21
N VAL A 52 -9.99 -6.07 8.70
CA VAL A 52 -10.56 -7.24 8.03
C VAL A 52 -11.98 -6.93 7.58
N TRP A 53 -12.26 -7.15 6.31
CA TRP A 53 -13.58 -6.96 5.71
C TRP A 53 -14.24 -8.31 5.48
N PRO A 54 -15.47 -8.52 5.98
CA PRO A 54 -16.25 -9.70 5.60
C PRO A 54 -16.69 -9.60 4.13
N GLU A 55 -16.77 -10.74 3.46
CA GLU A 55 -17.22 -10.84 2.08
C GLU A 55 -18.51 -11.64 2.01
N ALA A 56 -19.37 -11.34 1.03
CA ALA A 56 -20.69 -11.95 0.91
C ALA A 56 -20.64 -13.47 0.64
N ASP A 57 -19.54 -13.98 0.09
CA ASP A 57 -19.31 -15.41 -0.16
C ASP A 57 -18.75 -16.17 1.06
N GLY A 58 -18.68 -15.53 2.22
CA GLY A 58 -18.10 -16.10 3.45
C GLY A 58 -16.58 -15.98 3.52
N GLY A 59 -15.93 -15.43 2.50
CA GLY A 59 -14.52 -15.07 2.54
C GLY A 59 -14.26 -13.79 3.32
N ARG A 60 -13.03 -13.29 3.23
CA ARG A 60 -12.64 -12.01 3.83
C ARG A 60 -11.56 -11.31 3.02
N THR A 61 -11.52 -9.98 3.10
CA THR A 61 -10.40 -9.18 2.59
C THR A 61 -9.58 -8.63 3.74
N LEU A 62 -8.29 -8.89 3.71
CA LEU A 62 -7.32 -8.29 4.64
C LEU A 62 -6.82 -6.98 4.04
N GLU A 63 -7.06 -5.88 4.74
CA GLU A 63 -6.56 -4.56 4.37
C GLU A 63 -5.21 -4.29 5.05
N TYR A 64 -4.22 -3.90 4.25
CA TYR A 64 -2.90 -3.46 4.71
C TYR A 64 -2.67 -2.03 4.21
N ALA A 65 -3.14 -1.05 4.99
CA ALA A 65 -2.96 0.36 4.70
C ALA A 65 -1.61 0.86 5.23
N THR A 66 -0.87 1.58 4.39
CA THR A 66 0.36 2.27 4.81
C THR A 66 0.12 3.73 5.22
N GLN A 67 -1.12 4.21 5.10
CA GLN A 67 -1.54 5.54 5.56
C GLN A 67 -1.36 5.68 7.09
N PRO A 68 -1.15 6.90 7.60
CA PRO A 68 -1.12 8.19 6.92
C PRO A 68 0.27 8.58 6.36
N PHE A 69 1.27 7.71 6.45
CA PHE A 69 2.66 8.03 6.12
C PHE A 69 3.14 7.42 4.79
N GLY A 70 2.58 6.29 4.40
CA GLY A 70 2.79 5.65 3.10
C GLY A 70 1.75 6.09 2.07
N ARG A 71 1.72 5.40 0.92
CA ARG A 71 0.98 5.78 -0.29
C ARG A 71 0.15 4.65 -0.91
N THR A 72 0.10 3.50 -0.23
CA THR A 72 -0.53 2.28 -0.74
C THR A 72 -1.54 1.75 0.27
N CYS A 73 -2.54 1.03 -0.23
CA CYS A 73 -3.44 0.25 0.60
C CYS A 73 -3.72 -1.08 -0.09
N TYR A 74 -3.12 -2.15 0.42
CA TYR A 74 -3.30 -3.46 -0.20
C TYR A 74 -4.56 -4.15 0.31
N MET A 75 -5.34 -4.71 -0.60
CA MET A 75 -6.52 -5.52 -0.33
C MET A 75 -6.20 -6.96 -0.73
N VAL A 76 -5.98 -7.82 0.25
CA VAL A 76 -5.66 -9.24 0.05
C VAL A 76 -6.93 -10.06 0.25
N ARG A 77 -7.46 -10.65 -0.83
CA ARG A 77 -8.70 -11.42 -0.82
C ARG A 77 -8.42 -12.88 -0.44
N LEU A 78 -9.12 -13.37 0.56
CA LEU A 78 -9.15 -14.77 0.97
C LEU A 78 -10.56 -15.33 0.73
N ASP A 79 -10.67 -16.56 0.25
CA ASP A 79 -11.95 -17.26 0.11
C ASP A 79 -12.49 -17.79 1.46
N ALA A 80 -13.64 -18.45 1.43
CA ALA A 80 -14.29 -19.03 2.61
C ALA A 80 -13.49 -20.18 3.25
N GLN A 81 -12.50 -20.74 2.56
CA GLN A 81 -11.59 -21.78 3.05
C GLN A 81 -10.24 -21.21 3.51
N ASP A 82 -10.16 -19.88 3.69
CA ASP A 82 -8.96 -19.15 4.08
C ASP A 82 -7.82 -19.19 3.05
N ARG A 83 -8.11 -19.48 1.77
CA ARG A 83 -7.10 -19.50 0.71
C ARG A 83 -7.03 -18.18 -0.03
N LEU A 84 -5.83 -17.78 -0.37
CA LEU A 84 -5.54 -16.57 -1.14
C LEU A 84 -6.20 -16.64 -2.51
N VAL A 85 -7.04 -15.67 -2.82
CA VAL A 85 -7.58 -15.46 -4.16
C VAL A 85 -6.67 -14.52 -4.96
N GLY A 86 -6.17 -13.48 -4.31
CA GLY A 86 -5.26 -12.51 -4.91
C GLY A 86 -5.11 -11.26 -4.05
N ALA A 87 -4.31 -10.31 -4.52
CA ALA A 87 -4.11 -9.03 -3.86
C ALA A 87 -4.14 -7.89 -4.87
N THR A 88 -4.65 -6.73 -4.46
CA THR A 88 -4.67 -5.50 -5.27
C THR A 88 -4.24 -4.30 -4.43
N ASP A 89 -3.70 -3.27 -5.08
CA ASP A 89 -3.55 -1.96 -4.44
C ASP A 89 -4.81 -1.13 -4.70
N ALA A 90 -5.56 -0.88 -3.62
CA ALA A 90 -6.80 -0.12 -3.62
C ALA A 90 -6.60 1.34 -4.01
N LEU A 91 -5.38 1.87 -3.91
CA LEU A 91 -5.10 3.27 -4.26
C LEU A 91 -4.63 3.44 -5.71
N THR A 92 -4.71 2.41 -6.57
CA THR A 92 -4.39 2.53 -8.00
C THR A 92 -5.27 3.58 -8.71
N PRO A 93 -4.76 4.25 -9.77
CA PRO A 93 -5.55 5.21 -10.55
C PRO A 93 -6.89 4.62 -11.04
N ALA A 94 -6.87 3.38 -11.53
CA ALA A 94 -8.06 2.69 -12.01
C ALA A 94 -9.12 2.53 -10.91
N ASN A 95 -8.72 2.20 -9.67
CA ASN A 95 -9.67 2.02 -8.58
C ASN A 95 -10.19 3.36 -8.03
N ARG A 96 -9.34 4.40 -7.98
CA ARG A 96 -9.76 5.76 -7.61
C ARG A 96 -10.80 6.33 -8.57
N ASN A 97 -10.70 6.02 -9.86
CA ASN A 97 -11.68 6.43 -10.87
C ASN A 97 -13.06 5.78 -10.70
N ARG A 98 -13.18 4.76 -9.84
CA ARG A 98 -14.47 4.15 -9.51
C ARG A 98 -15.21 4.93 -8.42
N VAL A 99 -14.60 5.93 -7.81
CA VAL A 99 -15.29 6.81 -6.85
C VAL A 99 -16.13 7.80 -7.63
N GLU A 100 -17.45 7.68 -7.49
CA GLU A 100 -18.42 8.49 -8.24
C GLU A 100 -19.29 9.34 -7.30
N PRO A 101 -19.81 10.48 -7.78
CA PRO A 101 -20.81 11.24 -7.04
C PRO A 101 -22.00 10.37 -6.59
N GLY A 102 -22.50 10.62 -5.39
CA GLY A 102 -23.59 9.84 -4.78
C GLY A 102 -23.14 8.62 -3.96
N MET A 103 -21.87 8.20 -4.05
CA MET A 103 -21.37 7.14 -3.17
C MET A 103 -21.34 7.57 -1.71
N THR A 104 -21.64 6.64 -0.81
CA THR A 104 -21.53 6.85 0.64
C THR A 104 -20.07 6.75 1.11
N PRO A 105 -19.73 7.33 2.26
CA PRO A 105 -18.40 7.19 2.85
C PRO A 105 -17.98 5.73 3.04
N GLN A 106 -18.91 4.85 3.41
CA GLN A 106 -18.66 3.42 3.56
C GLN A 106 -18.29 2.75 2.24
N GLN A 107 -18.97 3.10 1.13
CA GLN A 107 -18.62 2.60 -0.20
C GLN A 107 -17.22 3.08 -0.61
N VAL A 108 -16.87 4.33 -0.31
CA VAL A 108 -15.53 4.86 -0.59
C VAL A 108 -14.46 4.16 0.25
N THR A 109 -14.66 4.00 1.57
CA THR A 109 -13.70 3.26 2.42
C THR A 109 -13.56 1.81 1.98
N ARG A 110 -14.63 1.17 1.52
CA ARG A 110 -14.57 -0.18 0.98
C ARG A 110 -13.73 -0.24 -0.31
N LEU A 111 -13.79 0.79 -1.14
CA LEU A 111 -13.00 0.87 -2.36
C LEU A 111 -11.53 1.19 -2.07
N LEU A 112 -11.24 2.17 -1.22
CA LEU A 112 -9.90 2.77 -1.07
C LEU A 112 -9.15 2.33 0.19
N GLY A 113 -9.83 1.71 1.15
CA GLY A 113 -9.29 1.40 2.48
C GLY A 113 -9.16 2.63 3.37
N GLN A 114 -8.35 2.51 4.43
CA GLN A 114 -8.11 3.56 5.42
C GLN A 114 -7.49 4.81 4.77
N GLU A 115 -8.13 5.95 5.06
CA GLU A 115 -7.68 7.29 4.68
C GLU A 115 -6.50 7.81 5.52
N ARG A 116 -5.83 8.84 4.99
CA ARG A 116 -4.78 9.60 5.69
C ARG A 116 -5.39 10.52 6.73
N SER A 117 -6.43 11.27 6.34
CA SER A 117 -7.07 12.25 7.21
C SER A 117 -8.52 12.53 6.78
N ARG A 118 -9.29 13.10 7.71
CA ARG A 118 -10.66 13.58 7.52
C ARG A 118 -10.76 14.99 8.08
N VAL A 119 -11.31 15.92 7.29
CA VAL A 119 -11.44 17.32 7.69
C VAL A 119 -12.80 17.85 7.25
N PHE A 120 -13.58 18.35 8.20
CA PHE A 120 -14.83 19.04 7.92
C PHE A 120 -14.62 20.55 7.75
N PHE A 121 -15.15 21.13 6.67
CA PHE A 121 -15.05 22.54 6.34
C PHE A 121 -16.39 23.24 6.57
N ASN A 122 -16.50 24.00 7.67
CA ASN A 122 -17.75 24.64 8.10
C ASN A 122 -18.39 25.57 7.04
N LEU A 123 -17.58 26.28 6.24
CA LEU A 123 -18.12 27.26 5.27
C LEU A 123 -18.76 26.59 4.04
N SER A 124 -18.20 25.48 3.56
CA SER A 124 -18.76 24.73 2.42
C SER A 124 -19.78 23.67 2.85
N GLY A 125 -19.70 23.24 4.11
CA GLY A 125 -20.43 22.09 4.65
C GLY A 125 -19.89 20.76 4.11
N GLU A 126 -18.64 20.71 3.66
CA GLU A 126 -18.03 19.50 3.11
C GLU A 126 -17.19 18.76 4.15
N ASP A 127 -17.33 17.44 4.21
CA ASP A 127 -16.37 16.55 4.87
C ASP A 127 -15.40 16.03 3.81
N VAL A 128 -14.11 16.29 3.95
CA VAL A 128 -13.10 15.95 2.95
C VAL A 128 -12.15 14.94 3.54
N TRP A 129 -12.09 13.78 2.89
CA TRP A 129 -11.16 12.71 3.24
C TRP A 129 -10.06 12.65 2.20
N ASP A 130 -8.83 12.38 2.64
CA ASP A 130 -7.69 12.34 1.73
C ASP A 130 -6.80 11.11 1.94
N TRP A 131 -6.14 10.69 0.87
CA TRP A 131 -5.15 9.62 0.84
C TRP A 131 -3.88 10.15 0.20
N ASN A 132 -2.70 9.83 0.77
CA ASN A 132 -1.47 9.96 0.00
C ASN A 132 -1.48 8.90 -1.11
N ILE A 133 -1.10 9.28 -2.32
CA ILE A 133 -1.00 8.37 -3.47
C ILE A 133 0.36 8.54 -4.14
N GLU A 134 0.75 7.54 -4.93
CA GLU A 134 1.98 7.63 -5.71
C GLU A 134 1.85 8.74 -6.77
N PRO A 135 2.77 9.73 -6.79
CA PRO A 135 2.78 10.77 -7.82
C PRO A 135 3.25 10.21 -9.16
N GLU A 136 2.80 10.82 -10.25
CA GLU A 136 3.21 10.47 -11.61
C GLU A 136 4.67 10.84 -11.93
N MET A 137 5.21 11.81 -11.19
CA MET A 137 6.60 12.25 -11.31
C MET A 137 7.22 12.45 -9.94
N ASN A 138 8.55 12.32 -9.87
CA ASN A 138 9.31 12.64 -8.66
C ASN A 138 9.32 14.16 -8.40
N GLY A 139 9.46 14.54 -7.12
CA GLY A 139 9.68 15.94 -6.71
C GLY A 139 8.52 16.61 -5.98
N TYR A 140 7.39 15.93 -5.83
CA TYR A 140 6.27 16.34 -4.98
C TYR A 140 5.56 15.14 -4.37
N LEU A 141 4.70 15.40 -3.39
CA LEU A 141 3.75 14.44 -2.87
C LEU A 141 2.38 14.72 -3.47
N LEU A 142 1.59 13.67 -3.69
CA LEU A 142 0.25 13.80 -4.26
C LEU A 142 -0.78 13.24 -3.30
N ARG A 143 -1.89 13.98 -3.15
CA ARG A 143 -3.07 13.54 -2.40
C ARG A 143 -4.24 13.37 -3.34
N PHE A 144 -5.02 12.32 -3.14
CA PHE A 144 -6.35 12.17 -3.70
C PHE A 144 -7.37 12.52 -2.63
N ASN A 145 -8.27 13.45 -2.93
CA ASN A 145 -9.28 13.92 -2.00
C ASN A 145 -10.67 13.50 -2.48
N VAL A 146 -11.48 13.00 -1.55
CA VAL A 146 -12.90 12.74 -1.77
C VAL A 146 -13.68 13.72 -0.91
N HIS A 147 -14.52 14.51 -1.55
CA HIS A 147 -15.34 15.52 -0.88
C HIS A 147 -16.75 15.00 -0.74
N PHE A 148 -17.23 14.90 0.49
CA PHE A 148 -18.57 14.51 0.84
C PHE A 148 -19.41 15.73 1.21
N LYS A 149 -20.68 15.72 0.82
CA LYS A 149 -21.70 16.67 1.27
C LYS A 149 -23.01 15.92 1.44
N ASP A 150 -23.73 16.22 2.52
CA ASP A 150 -24.99 15.55 2.85
C ASP A 150 -24.87 14.00 2.90
N GLY A 151 -23.70 13.51 3.34
CA GLY A 151 -23.44 12.08 3.51
C GLY A 151 -23.11 11.30 2.23
N VAL A 152 -22.91 11.97 1.10
CA VAL A 152 -22.52 11.34 -0.17
C VAL A 152 -21.38 12.08 -0.86
N VAL A 153 -20.64 11.39 -1.73
CA VAL A 153 -19.59 11.99 -2.56
C VAL A 153 -20.22 13.10 -3.42
N LEU A 154 -19.68 14.30 -3.29
CA LEU A 154 -19.99 15.44 -4.16
C LEU A 154 -19.04 15.45 -5.37
N ARG A 155 -17.74 15.28 -5.12
CA ARG A 155 -16.67 15.28 -6.14
C ARG A 155 -15.38 14.70 -5.58
N THR A 156 -14.43 14.47 -6.48
CA THR A 156 -13.05 14.14 -6.15
C THR A 156 -12.11 15.25 -6.63
N SER A 157 -10.94 15.36 -6.04
CA SER A 157 -9.88 16.27 -6.47
C SER A 157 -8.51 15.69 -6.16
N GLN A 158 -7.45 16.34 -6.64
CA GLN A 158 -6.08 16.06 -6.25
C GLN A 158 -5.40 17.31 -5.74
N SER A 159 -4.47 17.14 -4.81
CA SER A 159 -3.66 18.23 -4.28
C SER A 159 -2.19 17.86 -4.29
N VAL A 160 -1.39 18.70 -4.92
CA VAL A 160 0.07 18.59 -4.90
C VAL A 160 0.59 19.23 -3.62
N VAL A 161 1.46 18.51 -2.91
CA VAL A 161 2.15 19.00 -1.72
C VAL A 161 3.63 19.06 -2.04
N TYR A 162 4.16 20.28 -2.08
CA TYR A 162 5.59 20.50 -2.20
C TYR A 162 6.22 20.44 -0.81
N PRO A 163 7.24 19.57 -0.60
CA PRO A 163 8.01 19.64 0.63
C PRO A 163 8.67 21.01 0.73
N ASP A 164 8.60 21.63 1.91
CA ASP A 164 9.31 22.90 2.16
C ASP A 164 10.81 22.67 1.98
N ARG A 165 11.48 23.54 1.20
CA ARG A 165 12.94 23.50 0.99
C ARG A 165 13.74 23.59 2.30
N ARG A 166 13.14 24.12 3.36
CA ARG A 166 13.80 24.26 4.68
C ARG A 166 13.98 22.95 5.45
N PHE A 167 13.30 21.86 5.07
CA PHE A 167 13.37 20.59 5.82
C PHE A 167 14.57 19.70 5.45
N LEU A 168 15.33 20.03 4.40
CA LEU A 168 16.38 19.15 3.84
C LEU A 168 17.82 19.52 4.24
N TRP A 169 18.03 20.59 5.03
CA TRP A 169 19.39 21.11 5.32
C TRP A 169 19.62 21.58 6.78
N ASP A 170 18.77 21.19 7.72
CA ASP A 170 19.05 21.28 9.17
C ASP A 170 19.23 19.85 9.73
#